data_AF-A0A4R1UL88-F1
#
_entry.id   AF-A0A4R1UL88-F1
#
_cell.length_a   1.000
_cell.length_b   1.000
_cell.length_c   1.000
_cell.angle_alpha   90.00
_cell.angle_beta   90.00
_cell.angle_gamma   90.00
#
_symmetry.space_group_name_H-M   'P 1'
#
loop_
_entity.id
_entity.type
_entity.pdbx_description
1 polymer ?
#
loop_
_entity_poly.entity_id
_entity_poly.type
_entity_poly.pdbx_seq_one_letter_code
_entity_poly.pdbx_strand_id
1 'polypeptide(L)'
;MRVLRYSAHQRFAVRRKATIHHEGRRIGSGLLVELSQEGCRIGCLSDAGQSNVLALEISDQVVIKIDGAPPIEGRVRWTEGGILGVRLTHAFHRAELDSLIRTCRGEFDETEAREYGT
;
A
#
# COMPACT_ATOMS: atom_id res chain seq x y z
N MET A 1 15.80 -4.35 -23.77
CA MET A 1 14.56 -5.10 -24.10
C MET A 1 13.50 -4.78 -23.05
N ARG A 2 12.47 -3.99 -23.40
CA ARG A 2 11.44 -3.52 -22.45
C ARG A 2 10.22 -4.44 -22.56
N VAL A 3 10.10 -5.41 -21.65
CA VAL A 3 8.93 -6.30 -21.63
C VAL A 3 7.73 -5.48 -21.16
N LEU A 4 6.78 -5.22 -22.06
CA LEU A 4 5.45 -4.69 -21.74
C LEU A 4 4.71 -5.74 -20.91
N ARG A 5 4.82 -5.67 -19.58
CA ARG A 5 3.99 -6.47 -18.69
C ARG A 5 2.62 -5.82 -18.62
N TYR A 6 1.68 -6.30 -19.44
CA TYR A 6 0.27 -6.02 -19.26
C TYR A 6 -0.13 -6.47 -17.86
N SER A 7 -0.61 -5.55 -17.04
CA SER A 7 -1.26 -5.89 -15.77
C SER A 7 -2.57 -6.59 -16.13
N ALA A 8 -2.76 -7.84 -15.72
CA ALA A 8 -4.02 -8.57 -15.98
C ALA A 8 -5.24 -7.88 -15.34
N HIS A 9 -5.00 -7.04 -14.33
CA HIS A 9 -6.02 -6.34 -13.57
C HIS A 9 -5.85 -4.83 -13.65
N GLN A 10 -6.99 -4.11 -13.70
CA GLN A 10 -7.04 -2.65 -13.63
C GLN A 10 -6.41 -2.13 -12.33
N ARG A 11 -5.74 -0.99 -12.43
CA ARG A 11 -5.06 -0.32 -11.31
C ARG A 11 -5.74 1.00 -11.00
N PHE A 12 -5.93 1.25 -9.73
CA PHE A 12 -6.64 2.41 -9.22
C PHE A 12 -5.69 3.26 -8.39
N ALA A 13 -5.52 4.52 -8.80
CA ALA A 13 -4.78 5.49 -8.01
C ALA A 13 -5.55 5.79 -6.71
N VAL A 14 -4.82 5.77 -5.61
CA VAL A 14 -5.31 6.07 -4.25
C VAL A 14 -4.25 6.86 -3.49
N ARG A 15 -4.57 7.39 -2.31
CA ARG A 15 -3.56 8.02 -1.45
C ARG A 15 -3.94 7.85 0.01
N ARG A 16 -3.33 6.87 0.68
CA ARG A 16 -3.56 6.63 2.11
C ARG A 16 -2.25 6.33 2.83
N LYS A 17 -2.10 6.80 4.06
CA LYS A 17 -0.96 6.44 4.91
C LYS A 17 -1.00 4.93 5.20
N ALA A 18 0.16 4.29 5.11
CA ALA A 18 0.31 2.89 5.41
C ALA A 18 1.59 2.64 6.22
N THR A 19 1.55 1.62 7.09
CA THR A 19 2.72 1.11 7.79
C THR A 19 3.00 -0.32 7.32
N ILE A 20 4.29 -0.63 7.15
CA ILE A 20 4.75 -1.92 6.64
C ILE A 20 5.28 -2.70 7.82
N HIS A 21 4.80 -3.93 7.96
CA HIS A 21 5.20 -4.86 9.01
C HIS A 21 5.78 -6.12 8.37
N HIS A 22 6.90 -6.59 8.90
CA HIS A 22 7.58 -7.82 8.53
C HIS A 22 7.82 -8.62 9.81
N GLU A 23 7.49 -9.92 9.82
CA GLU A 23 7.59 -10.78 11.01
C GLU A 23 6.94 -10.17 12.28
N GLY A 24 5.80 -9.50 12.11
CA GLY A 24 5.07 -8.85 13.19
C GLY A 24 5.66 -7.54 13.71
N ARG A 25 6.80 -7.07 13.17
CA ARG A 25 7.45 -5.81 13.54
C ARG A 25 7.22 -4.75 12.48
N ARG A 26 6.97 -3.52 12.91
CA ARG A 26 6.94 -2.37 11.99
C ARG A 26 8.35 -2.09 11.48
N ILE A 27 8.55 -2.19 10.17
CA ILE A 27 9.82 -1.89 9.52
C ILE A 27 9.80 -0.53 8.82
N GLY A 28 8.63 0.00 8.51
CA GLY A 28 8.55 1.36 7.96
C GLY A 28 7.14 1.86 7.73
N SER A 29 7.06 2.91 6.94
CA SER A 29 5.81 3.54 6.52
C SER A 29 5.93 4.11 5.13
N GLY A 30 4.79 4.44 4.53
CA GLY A 30 4.74 5.11 3.25
C GLY A 30 3.31 5.51 2.90
N LEU A 31 3.11 5.82 1.63
CA LEU A 31 1.81 6.12 1.06
C LEU A 31 1.40 4.98 0.14
N LEU A 32 0.25 4.37 0.41
CA LEU A 32 -0.42 3.52 -0.55
C LEU A 32 -0.87 4.41 -1.72
N VAL A 33 -0.29 4.19 -2.90
CA VAL A 33 -0.50 5.04 -4.09
C VAL A 33 -1.27 4.34 -5.21
N GLU A 34 -1.28 3.02 -5.22
CA GLU A 34 -1.96 2.21 -6.23
C GLU A 34 -2.53 0.95 -5.60
N LEU A 35 -3.75 0.59 -5.99
CA LEU A 35 -4.40 -0.69 -5.68
C LEU A 35 -4.86 -1.38 -6.96
N SER A 36 -4.84 -2.70 -6.93
CA SER A 36 -5.43 -3.58 -7.95
C SER A 36 -5.98 -4.82 -7.24
N GLN A 37 -6.66 -5.67 -7.99
CA GLN A 37 -7.24 -6.89 -7.45
C GLN A 37 -6.19 -7.84 -6.81
N GLU A 38 -4.96 -7.88 -7.33
CA GLU A 38 -3.91 -8.81 -6.88
C GLU A 38 -2.67 -8.13 -6.28
N GLY A 39 -2.68 -6.81 -6.11
CA GLY A 39 -1.47 -6.11 -5.73
C GLY A 39 -1.67 -4.65 -5.38
N CYS A 40 -0.64 -4.07 -4.77
CA CYS A 40 -0.59 -2.66 -4.44
C CYS A 40 0.82 -2.09 -4.60
N ARG A 41 0.89 -0.75 -4.61
CA ARG A 41 2.16 -0.01 -4.56
C ARG A 41 2.16 0.96 -3.39
N ILE A 42 3.29 0.99 -2.70
CA ILE A 42 3.54 1.91 -1.60
C ILE A 42 4.74 2.78 -1.99
N GLY A 43 4.54 4.09 -2.10
CA GLY A 43 5.59 5.06 -2.39
C GLY A 43 5.99 5.84 -1.15
N CYS A 44 6.97 6.73 -1.31
CA CYS A 44 7.48 7.61 -0.25
C CYS A 44 7.85 6.82 1.01
N LEU A 45 8.55 5.70 0.83
CA LEU A 45 8.93 4.83 1.93
C LEU A 45 9.85 5.56 2.90
N SER A 46 9.57 5.38 4.19
CA SER A 46 10.38 5.84 5.30
C SER A 46 10.64 4.70 6.28
N ASP A 47 11.88 4.58 6.74
CA ASP A 47 12.29 3.54 7.68
C ASP A 47 11.83 3.88 9.12
N ALA A 48 11.51 2.84 9.90
CA ALA A 48 11.11 3.00 11.30
C ALA A 48 12.31 3.09 12.25
N GLY A 49 13.27 3.98 11.96
CA GLY A 49 14.43 4.31 12.82
C GLY A 49 15.50 3.23 12.98
N GLN A 50 15.16 1.93 12.91
CA GLN A 50 16.08 0.79 13.11
C GLN A 50 15.76 -0.45 12.25
N SER A 51 14.86 -0.38 11.25
CA SER A 51 14.64 -1.51 10.35
C SER A 51 14.32 -1.06 8.93
N ASN A 52 14.97 -1.77 8.02
CA ASN A 52 15.24 -1.41 6.64
C ASN A 52 14.07 -1.87 5.77
N VAL A 53 13.14 -0.99 5.38
CA VAL A 53 12.25 -1.33 4.25
C VAL A 53 13.09 -1.68 3.01
N LEU A 54 14.31 -1.13 2.94
CA LEU A 54 15.33 -1.45 1.94
C LEU A 54 15.94 -2.86 2.04
N ALA A 55 15.80 -3.58 3.16
CA ALA A 55 16.30 -4.96 3.29
C ALA A 55 15.25 -6.02 2.96
N LEU A 56 14.03 -5.61 2.59
CA LEU A 56 13.03 -6.54 2.10
C LEU A 56 13.50 -7.22 0.82
N GLU A 57 13.50 -8.54 0.82
CA GLU A 57 13.82 -9.36 -0.34
C GLU A 57 12.55 -9.70 -1.13
N ILE A 58 12.75 -10.11 -2.38
CA ILE A 58 11.64 -10.57 -3.22
C ILE A 58 11.04 -11.83 -2.59
N SER A 59 9.71 -11.84 -2.48
CA SER A 59 8.88 -12.88 -1.85
C SER A 59 8.72 -12.80 -0.34
N ASP A 60 9.38 -11.86 0.34
CA ASP A 60 9.16 -11.63 1.78
C ASP A 60 7.70 -11.36 2.07
N GLN A 61 7.18 -11.97 3.13
CA GLN A 61 5.80 -11.80 3.56
C GLN A 61 5.67 -10.54 4.41
N VAL A 62 4.80 -9.64 3.95
CA VAL A 62 4.56 -8.35 4.61
C VAL A 62 3.08 -8.16 4.92
N VAL A 63 2.82 -7.45 6.01
CA VAL A 63 1.49 -6.97 6.38
C VAL A 63 1.48 -5.45 6.25
N ILE A 64 0.57 -4.94 5.45
CA ILE A 64 0.40 -3.50 5.22
C ILE A 64 -0.82 -3.05 6.02
N LYS A 65 -0.58 -2.27 7.08
CA LYS A 65 -1.67 -1.65 7.85
C LYS A 65 -1.97 -0.29 7.24
N ILE A 66 -3.21 -0.12 6.79
CA ILE A 66 -3.68 1.06 6.07
C ILE A 66 -4.56 1.87 7.02
N ASP A 67 -4.36 3.18 7.07
CA ASP A 67 -5.19 4.04 7.90
C ASP A 67 -6.66 4.02 7.45
N GLY A 68 -7.58 3.82 8.39
CA GLY A 68 -9.01 3.68 8.14
C GLY A 68 -9.47 2.39 7.44
N ALA A 69 -8.58 1.42 7.17
CA ALA A 69 -8.93 0.19 6.46
C ALA A 69 -8.36 -1.08 7.12
N PRO A 70 -8.94 -2.26 6.85
CA PRO A 70 -8.35 -3.54 7.28
C PRO A 70 -6.92 -3.72 6.78
N PRO A 71 -6.04 -4.39 7.55
CA PRO A 71 -4.70 -4.72 7.08
C PRO A 71 -4.75 -5.69 5.91
N ILE A 72 -3.78 -5.59 5.02
CA ILE A 72 -3.68 -6.44 3.83
C ILE A 72 -2.36 -7.21 3.86
N GLU A 73 -2.40 -8.48 3.50
CA GLU A 73 -1.24 -9.36 3.48
C GLU A 73 -0.75 -9.59 2.05
N GLY A 74 0.56 -9.65 1.90
CA GLY A 74 1.15 -9.96 0.60
C GLY A 74 2.62 -10.28 0.66
N ARG A 75 3.19 -10.41 -0.52
CA ARG A 75 4.62 -10.67 -0.72
C ARG A 75 5.24 -9.58 -1.56
N VAL A 76 6.46 -9.21 -1.19
CA VAL A 76 7.29 -8.26 -1.95
C VAL A 76 7.53 -8.82 -3.35
N ARG A 77 7.29 -8.01 -4.38
CA ARG A 77 7.59 -8.37 -5.77
C ARG A 77 8.82 -7.65 -6.30
N TRP A 78 9.04 -6.44 -5.83
CA TRP A 78 10.17 -5.59 -6.17
C TRP A 78 10.20 -4.39 -5.22
N THR A 79 11.38 -3.82 -5.05
CA THR A 79 11.64 -2.54 -4.38
C THR A 79 12.52 -1.71 -5.30
N GLU A 80 12.11 -0.49 -5.62
CA GLU A 80 12.85 0.37 -6.53
C GLU A 80 12.57 1.85 -6.21
N GLY A 81 13.61 2.65 -6.02
CA GLY A 81 13.48 4.12 -5.92
C GLY A 81 12.54 4.61 -4.81
N GLY A 82 12.51 3.93 -3.65
CA GLY A 82 11.60 4.29 -2.55
C GLY A 82 10.14 3.91 -2.80
N ILE A 83 9.90 2.97 -3.73
CA ILE A 83 8.60 2.37 -4.00
C ILE A 83 8.70 0.86 -3.76
N LEU A 84 7.69 0.32 -3.08
CA LEU A 84 7.52 -1.10 -2.80
C LEU A 84 6.29 -1.61 -3.58
N GLY A 85 6.52 -2.62 -4.41
CA GLY A 85 5.45 -3.35 -5.09
C GLY A 85 5.13 -4.66 -4.35
N VAL A 86 3.87 -4.86 -3.99
CA VAL A 86 3.40 -6.04 -3.25
C VAL A 86 2.39 -6.81 -4.10
N ARG A 87 2.51 -8.14 -4.15
CA ARG A 87 1.46 -9.06 -4.62
C ARG A 87 0.68 -9.54 -3.41
N LEU A 88 -0.64 -9.41 -3.42
CA LEU A 88 -1.48 -9.83 -2.31
C LEU A 88 -1.47 -11.36 -2.17
N THR A 89 -1.57 -11.84 -0.93
CA THR A 89 -1.70 -13.27 -0.64
C THR A 89 -3.03 -13.81 -1.20
N HIS A 90 -4.09 -13.02 -1.07
CA HIS A 90 -5.42 -13.30 -1.62
C HIS A 90 -5.84 -12.15 -2.52
N ALA A 91 -6.40 -12.47 -3.68
CA ALA A 91 -6.98 -11.47 -4.55
C ALA A 91 -8.25 -10.91 -3.91
N PHE A 92 -8.47 -9.60 -4.01
CA PHE A 92 -9.70 -8.99 -3.52
C PHE A 92 -10.90 -9.44 -4.34
N HIS A 93 -12.01 -9.66 -3.67
CA HIS A 93 -13.32 -9.61 -4.32
C HIS A 93 -13.62 -8.17 -4.74
N ARG A 94 -14.43 -7.99 -5.78
CA ARG A 94 -14.76 -6.67 -6.33
C ARG A 94 -15.27 -5.69 -5.26
N ALA A 95 -16.17 -6.14 -4.39
CA ALA A 95 -16.74 -5.30 -3.33
C ALA A 95 -15.68 -4.85 -2.30
N GLU A 96 -14.73 -5.73 -1.95
CA GLU A 96 -13.63 -5.41 -1.03
C GLU A 96 -12.69 -4.38 -1.64
N LEU A 97 -12.34 -4.57 -2.92
CA LEU A 97 -11.51 -3.62 -3.66
C LEU A 97 -12.18 -2.25 -3.77
N ASP A 98 -13.46 -2.22 -4.16
CA ASP A 98 -14.23 -0.97 -4.28
C ASP A 98 -14.30 -0.24 -2.94
N SER A 99 -14.59 -0.96 -1.84
CA SER A 99 -14.60 -0.38 -0.49
C SER A 99 -13.24 0.19 -0.11
N LEU A 100 -12.16 -0.56 -0.33
CA LEU A 100 -10.81 -0.13 0.01
C LEU A 100 -10.37 1.10 -0.80
N ILE A 101 -10.74 1.17 -2.10
CA ILE A 101 -10.47 2.33 -2.94
C ILE A 101 -11.14 3.59 -2.38
N ARG A 102 -12.42 3.50 -2.01
CA ARG A 102 -13.18 4.63 -1.45
C ARG A 102 -12.57 5.13 -0.15
N THR A 103 -12.26 4.21 0.77
CA THR A 103 -11.54 4.53 2.02
C THR A 103 -10.19 5.18 1.73
N CYS A 104 -9.40 4.64 0.80
CA CYS A 104 -8.08 5.20 0.49
C CYS A 104 -8.12 6.51 -0.31
N ARG A 105 -9.31 6.95 -0.77
CA ARG A 105 -9.55 8.26 -1.40
C ARG A 105 -10.18 9.28 -0.46
N GLY A 106 -10.56 8.86 0.74
CA GLY A 106 -11.06 9.74 1.80
C GLY A 106 -12.55 10.01 1.73
N GLU A 107 -13.32 9.14 1.07
CA GLU A 107 -14.78 9.25 1.04
C GLU A 107 -15.43 9.11 2.44
N PHE A 108 -14.70 8.54 3.40
CA PHE A 108 -15.13 8.35 4.78
C PHE A 108 -14.25 9.09 5.79
N ASP A 109 -13.33 9.94 5.33
CA ASP A 109 -12.58 10.78 6.25
C ASP A 109 -13.55 11.83 6.80
N GLU A 110 -13.67 11.93 8.13
CA GLU A 110 -14.48 12.98 8.74
C GLU A 110 -13.97 14.34 8.23
N THR A 111 -14.92 15.24 7.92
CA THR A 111 -14.57 16.59 7.49
C THR A 111 -14.06 17.33 8.72
N GLU A 112 -12.79 17.15 9.09
CA GLU A 112 -12.16 18.08 10.01
C GLU A 112 -12.27 19.46 9.36
N ALA A 113 -13.05 20.30 10.03
CA ALA A 113 -13.37 21.65 9.63
C ALA A 113 -12.08 22.35 9.20
N ARG A 114 -12.07 22.79 7.93
CA ARG A 114 -11.08 23.74 7.47
C ARG A 114 -11.31 25.04 8.22
N GLU A 115 -10.71 25.18 9.40
CA GLU A 115 -10.47 26.49 10.00
C GLU A 115 -9.48 27.22 9.09
N TYR A 116 -10.03 27.86 8.06
CA TYR A 116 -9.36 28.98 7.42
C TYR A 116 -9.28 30.08 8.47
N GLY A 117 -8.11 30.23 9.09
CA GLY A 117 -7.83 31.36 9.98
C GLY A 117 -8.05 32.67 9.22
N THR A 118 -8.97 33.48 9.73
CA THR A 118 -9.13 34.90 9.41
C THR A 118 -8.05 35.73 10.08
#